data_AF-A0AA37CWR9-F1
#
_entry.id   AF-A0AA37CWR9-F1
#
_cell.length_a   1.000
_cell.length_b   1.000
_cell.length_c   1.000
_cell.angle_alpha   90.00
_cell.angle_beta   90.00
_cell.angle_gamma   90.00
#
_symmetry.space_group_name_H-M   'P 1'
#
loop_
_entity.id
_entity.type
_entity.pdbx_description
1 polymer ?
#
loop_
_entity_poly.entity_id
_entity_poly.type
_entity_poly.pdbx_seq_one_letter_code
_entity_poly.pdbx_strand_id
1 'polypeptide(L)' 'MQSTEITNNADLADAFTIMLQEAASRGSPQEAAYVISGILGDLSKDYPQVKDLARNWSELASPTQAMRGAV' A
#
# COMPACT_ATOMS: atom_id res chain seq x y z
N MET A 1 0.84 -29.54 7.59
CA MET A 1 0.58 -28.59 6.49
C MET A 1 0.93 -27.15 6.91
N GLN A 2 2.06 -26.95 7.59
CA GLN A 2 2.37 -25.66 8.25
C GLN A 2 3.34 -24.77 7.45
N SER A 3 3.90 -25.30 6.35
CA SER A 3 4.97 -24.65 5.58
C SER A 3 4.46 -23.55 4.65
N THR A 4 3.21 -23.62 4.18
CA THR A 4 2.66 -22.67 3.20
C THR A 4 2.27 -21.33 3.83
N GLU A 5 1.71 -21.32 5.05
CA GLU A 5 1.33 -20.08 5.74
C GLU A 5 2.54 -19.24 6.19
N ILE A 6 3.63 -19.90 6.60
CA ILE A 6 4.87 -19.21 7.02
C ILE A 6 5.56 -18.56 5.82
N THR A 7 5.62 -19.26 4.68
CA THR A 7 6.17 -18.71 3.42
C THR A 7 5.32 -17.54 2.92
N ASN A 8 4.00 -17.67 2.90
CA ASN A 8 3.09 -16.59 2.48
C ASN A 8 3.24 -15.32 3.33
N ASN A 9 3.47 -15.45 4.64
CA ASN A 9 3.69 -14.29 5.51
C ASN A 9 5.06 -13.63 5.31
N ALA A 10 6.10 -14.41 4.96
CA ALA A 10 7.42 -13.87 4.66
C ALA A 10 7.40 -13.10 3.33
N ASP A 11 6.74 -13.64 2.30
CA ASP A 11 6.60 -12.99 0.99
C ASP A 11 5.79 -11.69 1.09
N LEU A 12 4.73 -11.67 1.91
CA LEU A 12 3.94 -10.47 2.16
C LEU A 12 4.74 -9.39 2.91
N ALA A 13 5.56 -9.79 3.89
CA ALA A 13 6.43 -8.86 4.61
C ALA A 13 7.52 -8.26 3.71
N ASP A 14 8.10 -9.05 2.81
CA ASP A 14 9.06 -8.57 1.81
C ASP A 14 8.40 -7.58 0.85
N ALA A 15 7.21 -7.91 0.33
CA ALA A 15 6.43 -7.02 -0.53
C ALA A 15 6.11 -5.67 0.13
N PHE A 16 5.75 -5.67 1.43
CA PHE A 16 5.56 -4.42 2.18
C PHE A 16 6.87 -3.65 2.38
N THR A 17 7.99 -4.33 2.57
CA THR A 17 9.30 -3.68 2.70
C THR A 17 9.68 -2.96 1.41
N ILE A 18 9.55 -3.64 0.26
CA ILE A 18 9.81 -3.06 -1.06
C ILE A 18 8.87 -1.87 -1.31
N MET A 19 7.58 -2.03 -1.03
CA MET A 19 6.59 -0.95 -1.16
C MET A 19 6.98 0.30 -0.38
N LEU A 20 7.42 0.15 0.88
CA LEU A 20 7.83 1.27 1.72
C LEU A 20 9.12 1.93 1.21
N GLN A 21 10.07 1.14 0.71
CA GLN A 21 11.30 1.67 0.10
C GLN A 21 10.99 2.48 -1.16
N GLU A 22 10.12 1.97 -2.03
CA GLU A 22 9.68 2.69 -3.23
C GLU A 22 8.92 3.97 -2.88
N ALA A 23 8.03 3.93 -1.90
CA ALA A 23 7.30 5.10 -1.43
C ALA A 23 8.24 6.16 -0.82
N ALA A 24 9.22 5.73 -0.03
CA ALA A 24 10.23 6.60 0.56
C ALA A 24 11.15 7.26 -0.48
N SER A 25 11.30 6.65 -1.67
CA SER A 25 12.05 7.23 -2.78
C SER A 25 11.33 8.39 -3.51
N ARG A 26 10.04 8.62 -3.20
CA ARG A 26 9.23 9.65 -3.87
C ARG A 26 9.47 11.04 -3.28
N GLY A 27 9.30 12.07 -4.11
CA GLY A 27 9.58 13.46 -3.76
C GLY A 27 8.49 14.14 -2.93
N SER A 28 7.32 13.51 -2.80
CA SER A 28 6.19 14.06 -2.05
C SER A 28 5.36 12.98 -1.33
N PRO A 29 4.68 13.34 -0.23
CA PRO A 29 3.75 12.44 0.45
C PRO A 29 2.62 11.91 -0.46
N GLN A 30 2.18 12.73 -1.42
CA GLN A 30 1.14 12.36 -2.38
C GLN A 30 1.61 11.23 -3.32
N GLU A 31 2.82 11.36 -3.87
CA GLU A 31 3.42 10.33 -4.73
C GLU A 31 3.74 9.05 -3.95
N ALA A 32 4.19 9.20 -2.69
CA ALA A 32 4.39 8.06 -1.80
C ALA A 32 3.07 7.30 -1.56
N ALA A 33 1.98 8.03 -1.25
CA ALA A 33 0.66 7.45 -1.06
C ALA A 33 0.12 6.78 -2.34
N TYR A 34 0.37 7.38 -3.52
CA TYR A 34 0.00 6.80 -4.81
C TYR A 34 0.67 5.44 -5.03
N VAL A 35 1.98 5.37 -4.80
CA VAL A 35 2.77 4.13 -4.93
C VAL A 35 2.30 3.06 -3.97
N ILE A 36 2.10 3.41 -2.70
CA ILE A 36 1.57 2.49 -1.69
C ILE A 36 0.19 1.97 -2.11
N SER A 37 -0.70 2.83 -2.56
CA SER A 37 -2.04 2.43 -3.00
C SER A 37 -2.03 1.47 -4.20
N GLY A 38 -1.13 1.69 -5.16
CA GLY A 38 -0.98 0.83 -6.33
C GLY A 38 -0.48 -0.56 -5.96
N ILE A 39 0.61 -0.63 -5.19
CA ILE A 39 1.22 -1.91 -4.78
C ILE A 39 0.26 -2.71 -3.89
N LEU A 40 -0.43 -2.06 -2.94
CA LEU A 40 -1.47 -2.72 -2.14
C LEU A 40 -2.65 -3.19 -3.00
N GLY A 41 -3.02 -2.41 -4.02
CA GLY A 41 -4.06 -2.78 -4.98
C GLY A 41 -3.70 -4.07 -5.72
N ASP A 42 -2.45 -4.20 -6.15
CA ASP A 42 -1.94 -5.42 -6.78
C ASP A 42 -1.86 -6.59 -5.79
N LEU A 43 -1.31 -6.39 -4.60
CA LEU A 43 -1.26 -7.41 -3.55
C LEU A 43 -2.64 -7.90 -3.13
N SER A 44 -3.68 -7.07 -3.21
CA SER A 44 -5.04 -7.46 -2.83
C SER A 44 -5.66 -8.56 -3.70
N LYS A 45 -5.07 -8.84 -4.89
CA LYS A 45 -5.47 -9.95 -5.76
C LYS A 45 -5.16 -11.31 -5.11
N ASP A 46 -4.01 -11.40 -4.44
CA ASP A 46 -3.52 -12.62 -3.80
C ASP A 46 -3.77 -12.62 -2.27
N TYR A 47 -3.86 -11.42 -1.68
CA TYR A 47 -4.03 -11.19 -0.24
C TYR A 47 -5.27 -10.32 0.03
N PRO A 48 -6.49 -10.87 -0.01
CA PRO A 48 -7.72 -10.09 0.16
C PRO A 48 -7.77 -9.23 1.44
N GLN A 49 -7.03 -9.62 2.49
CA GLN A 49 -6.91 -8.88 3.74
C GLN A 49 -6.31 -7.47 3.59
N VAL A 50 -5.57 -7.19 2.52
CA VAL A 50 -4.94 -5.87 2.30
C VAL A 50 -5.83 -4.92 1.48
N LYS A 51 -6.99 -5.39 1.00
CA LYS A 51 -7.87 -4.62 0.11
C LYS A 51 -8.39 -3.32 0.74
N ASP A 52 -8.79 -3.36 2.01
CA ASP A 52 -9.25 -2.17 2.72
C ASP A 52 -8.11 -1.17 2.93
N LEU A 53 -6.89 -1.67 3.15
CA LEU A 53 -5.69 -0.83 3.25
C LEU A 53 -5.40 -0.14 1.91
N ALA A 54 -5.48 -0.87 0.79
CA ALA A 54 -5.30 -0.31 -0.56
C ALA A 54 -6.28 0.85 -0.83
N ARG A 55 -7.57 0.66 -0.47
CA ARG A 55 -8.59 1.71 -0.61
C ARG A 55 -8.23 2.95 0.22
N ASN A 56 -7.90 2.78 1.49
CA ASN A 56 -7.57 3.91 2.37
C ASN A 56 -6.38 4.72 1.84
N TRP A 57 -5.34 4.04 1.33
CA TRP A 57 -4.20 4.72 0.72
C TRP A 57 -4.54 5.41 -0.60
N SER A 58 -5.43 4.82 -1.43
CA SER A 58 -5.91 5.45 -2.66
C SER A 58 -6.68 6.74 -2.38
N GLU A 59 -7.42 6.79 -1.28
CA GLU A 59 -8.13 7.98 -0.84
C GLU A 59 -7.16 9.09 -0.39
N LEU A 60 -6.07 8.74 0.30
CA LEU A 60 -5.00 9.67 0.68
C LEU A 60 -4.19 10.17 -0.52
N ALA A 61 -3.98 9.31 -1.53
CA ALA A 61 -3.32 9.67 -2.77
C ALA A 61 -4.17 10.60 -3.66
N SER A 62 -5.48 10.68 -3.38
CA SER A 62 -6.40 11.53 -4.15
C SER A 62 -6.21 13.01 -3.77
N PRO A 63 -5.96 13.91 -4.74
CA PRO A 63 -5.74 15.34 -4.46
C PRO A 63 -6.95 16.03 -3.80
N THR A 64 -8.13 15.42 -3.88
CA THR A 64 -9.39 15.95 -3.36
C THR A 64 -9.44 16.02 -1.82
N GLN A 65 -8.67 15.21 -1.09
CA GLN A 65 -8.66 15.27 0.39
C GLN A 65 -7.74 16.36 0.94
N ALA A 66 -6.67 16.73 0.24
CA ALA A 66 -5.76 17.81 0.66
C ALA A 66 -6.47 19.18 0.73
N MET A 67 -7.59 19.36 0.01
CA MET A 67 -8.36 20.60 -0.01
C MET A 67 -9.47 20.69 1.05
N ARG A 68 -9.84 19.59 1.73
CA ARG A 68 -10.90 19.61 2.77
C ARG A 68 -10.42 20.00 4.17
N GLY A 69 -9.11 20.06 4.40
CA GLY A 69 -8.53 20.49 5.68
C GLY A 69 -8.09 21.96 5.71
N ALA A 70 -8.33 22.74 4.64
CA ALA A 70 -7.89 24.12 4.50
C ALA A 70 -9.03 25.16 4.47
N VAL A 71 -10.22 24.79 4.97
CA VAL A 71 -11.36 25.70 5.18
C VAL A 71 -11.71 25.84 6.65
#